data_AF-A0A9N9BMA2-F1
#
_entry.id   AF-A0A9N9BMA2-F1
#
_cell.length_a   1.000
_cell.length_b   1.000
_cell.length_c   1.000
_cell.angle_alpha   90.00
_cell.angle_beta   90.00
_cell.angle_gamma   90.00
#
_symmetry.space_group_name_H-M   'P 1'
#
loop_
_entity.id
_entity.type
_entity.pdbx_description
1 polymer ?
#
loop_
_entity_poly.entity_id
_entity_poly.type
_entity_poly.pdbx_seq_one_letter_code
_entity_poly.pdbx_strand_id
1 'polypeptide(L)'
;MRFTTIISTLLIGSSLLFSSTQACEAECQKGISKAFGDKYGDELKPFFDRFKTDLTNTILQGVDFDDVGEGSKLQKAVPDVAKSKVDQLETEFVGSLQQLAFKSIFVQNPRYKGDCNHPKLVKQPKKGVPWARSDCDKQTYLCGNPPAICHDIQKIKNRIFTNIQAELTKLASNTGAYFTALDETVSDTARAVGVSLKKRKKFLMPTVDSNIQNALSRFLDDIESKFCHDTCSQYDDPIIDLLLQFP
;
A
#
# COMPACT_ATOMS: atom_id res chain seq x y z
N MET A 1 -75.39 -18.07 4.66
CA MET A 1 -74.64 -18.34 3.41
C MET A 1 -74.46 -17.00 2.71
N ARG A 2 -73.34 -16.57 2.14
CA ARG A 2 -71.93 -16.95 2.12
C ARG A 2 -71.31 -15.91 1.16
N PHE A 3 -70.12 -15.38 1.48
CA PHE A 3 -69.18 -14.69 0.57
C PHE A 3 -69.59 -13.30 0.03
N THR A 4 -68.73 -12.29 -0.16
CA THR A 4 -67.26 -12.22 -0.18
C THR A 4 -66.85 -10.76 -0.05
N THR A 5 -65.95 -10.44 0.88
CA THR A 5 -65.24 -9.15 0.95
C THR A 5 -64.00 -9.26 0.05
N ILE A 6 -63.94 -8.49 -1.03
CA ILE A 6 -62.73 -8.39 -1.88
C ILE A 6 -61.95 -7.16 -1.41
N ILE A 7 -60.95 -7.39 -0.55
CA ILE A 7 -59.92 -6.41 -0.25
C ILE A 7 -58.87 -6.53 -1.36
N SER A 8 -58.90 -5.59 -2.30
CA SER A 8 -57.85 -5.44 -3.31
C SER A 8 -56.63 -4.78 -2.68
N THR A 9 -55.77 -5.58 -2.05
CA THR A 9 -54.45 -5.13 -1.59
C THR A 9 -53.53 -5.06 -2.81
N LEU A 10 -53.44 -3.89 -3.45
CA LEU A 10 -52.43 -3.61 -4.46
C LEU A 10 -51.08 -3.39 -3.74
N LEU A 11 -50.37 -4.49 -3.46
CA LEU A 11 -48.95 -4.46 -3.09
C LEU A 11 -48.16 -4.09 -4.34
N ILE A 12 -47.98 -2.79 -4.57
CA ILE A 12 -46.94 -2.29 -5.47
C ILE A 12 -45.61 -2.56 -4.77
N GLY A 13 -45.06 -3.74 -5.04
CA GLY A 13 -43.68 -4.08 -4.74
C GLY A 13 -42.76 -3.18 -5.55
N SER A 14 -42.49 -1.99 -5.03
CA SER A 14 -41.31 -1.22 -5.42
C SER A 14 -40.09 -1.85 -4.76
N SER A 15 -39.75 -3.07 -5.19
CA SER A 15 -38.36 -3.50 -5.17
C SER A 15 -37.61 -2.63 -6.16
N LEU A 16 -37.23 -1.43 -5.69
CA LEU A 16 -36.09 -0.70 -6.21
C LEU A 16 -34.94 -1.70 -6.19
N LEU A 17 -34.73 -2.34 -7.34
CA LEU A 17 -33.49 -2.97 -7.70
C LEU A 17 -32.46 -1.84 -7.61
N PHE A 18 -31.86 -1.68 -6.43
CA PHE A 18 -30.53 -1.13 -6.31
C PHE A 18 -29.63 -2.14 -7.02
N SER A 19 -29.68 -2.16 -8.36
CA SER A 19 -28.59 -2.65 -9.18
C SER A 19 -27.40 -1.86 -8.68
N SER A 20 -26.61 -2.50 -7.82
CA SER A 20 -25.38 -1.93 -7.30
C SER A 20 -24.61 -1.50 -8.55
N THR A 21 -24.56 -0.18 -8.77
CA THR A 21 -23.94 0.42 -9.94
C THR A 21 -22.45 0.17 -9.76
N GLN A 22 -22.00 -0.96 -10.31
CA GLN A 22 -20.60 -1.31 -10.29
C GLN A 22 -19.87 -0.22 -11.07
N ALA A 23 -18.70 0.19 -10.56
CA ALA A 23 -17.74 0.99 -11.31
C ALA A 23 -17.33 0.24 -12.59
N CYS A 24 -16.16 0.51 -13.17
CA CYS A 24 -15.59 -0.45 -14.10
C CYS A 24 -15.65 -1.89 -13.53
N GLU A 25 -15.78 -2.91 -14.39
CA GLU A 25 -15.92 -4.30 -13.95
C GLU A 25 -14.76 -4.71 -13.01
N ALA A 26 -14.96 -5.74 -12.18
CA ALA A 26 -13.98 -6.14 -11.16
C ALA A 26 -12.54 -6.33 -11.70
N GLU A 27 -12.41 -6.87 -12.92
CA GLU A 27 -11.12 -7.03 -13.59
C GLU A 27 -10.47 -5.70 -13.97
N CYS A 28 -11.26 -4.70 -14.37
CA CYS A 28 -10.76 -3.35 -14.62
C CYS A 28 -10.28 -2.71 -13.31
N GLN A 29 -11.07 -2.78 -12.22
CA GLN A 29 -10.66 -2.24 -10.92
C GLN A 29 -9.34 -2.87 -10.45
N LYS A 30 -9.20 -4.19 -10.62
CA LYS A 30 -8.00 -4.94 -10.31
C LYS A 30 -6.81 -4.49 -11.16
N GLY A 31 -6.99 -4.40 -12.48
CA GLY A 31 -5.95 -3.98 -13.42
C GLY A 31 -5.46 -2.55 -13.17
N ILE A 32 -6.40 -1.61 -13.01
CA ILE A 32 -6.11 -0.22 -12.62
C ILE A 32 -5.30 -0.16 -11.33
N SER A 33 -5.78 -0.84 -10.28
CA SER A 33 -5.11 -0.82 -8.98
C SER A 33 -3.73 -1.46 -9.02
N LYS A 34 -3.56 -2.51 -9.84
CA LYS A 34 -2.27 -3.17 -10.04
C LYS A 34 -1.27 -2.25 -10.75
N ALA A 35 -1.70 -1.50 -11.76
CA ALA A 35 -0.84 -0.56 -12.48
C ALA A 35 -0.22 0.48 -11.53
N PHE A 36 -1.01 1.07 -10.62
CA PHE A 36 -0.49 1.94 -9.56
C PHE A 36 0.43 1.19 -8.59
N GLY A 37 -0.01 0.00 -8.13
CA GLY A 37 0.75 -0.79 -7.16
C GLY A 37 2.14 -1.19 -7.65
N ASP A 38 2.26 -1.64 -8.89
CA ASP A 38 3.53 -2.03 -9.51
C ASP A 38 4.48 -0.82 -9.59
N LYS A 39 4.01 0.31 -10.16
CA LYS A 39 4.87 1.50 -10.34
C LYS A 39 5.34 2.11 -9.04
N TYR A 40 4.48 2.15 -8.03
CA TYR A 40 4.87 2.67 -6.71
C TYR A 40 5.70 1.66 -5.92
N GLY A 41 5.55 0.36 -6.19
CA GLY A 41 6.47 -0.66 -5.69
C GLY A 41 7.90 -0.44 -6.18
N ASP A 42 8.07 -0.21 -7.49
CA ASP A 42 9.37 0.10 -8.09
C ASP A 42 10.00 1.36 -7.49
N GLU A 43 9.20 2.41 -7.28
CA GLU A 43 9.65 3.67 -6.68
C GLU A 43 10.07 3.54 -5.20
N LEU A 44 9.44 2.63 -4.45
CA LEU A 44 9.76 2.42 -3.03
C LEU A 44 11.02 1.60 -2.79
N LYS A 45 11.42 0.77 -3.77
CA LYS A 45 12.57 -0.14 -3.63
C LYS A 45 13.86 0.56 -3.16
N PRO A 46 14.30 1.69 -3.75
CA PRO A 46 15.50 2.38 -3.29
C PRO A 46 15.43 2.85 -1.83
N PHE A 47 14.24 3.09 -1.29
CA PHE A 47 14.07 3.51 0.11
C PHE A 47 14.26 2.33 1.06
N PHE A 48 13.69 1.17 0.75
CA PHE A 48 13.93 -0.06 1.50
C PHE A 48 15.38 -0.51 1.41
N ASP A 49 16.04 -0.37 0.24
CA ASP A 49 17.46 -0.67 0.10
C ASP A 49 18.35 0.22 0.97
N ARG A 50 18.04 1.53 1.07
CA ARG A 50 18.73 2.44 1.98
C ARG A 50 18.46 2.10 3.44
N PHE A 51 17.21 1.87 3.82
CA PHE A 51 16.83 1.46 5.17
C PHE A 51 17.55 0.18 5.61
N LYS A 52 17.55 -0.84 4.76
CA LYS A 52 18.29 -2.09 4.94
C LYS A 52 19.78 -1.84 5.18
N THR A 53 20.40 -1.00 4.36
CA THR A 53 21.83 -0.67 4.47
C THR A 53 22.13 0.09 5.76
N ASP A 54 21.34 1.12 6.10
CA ASP A 54 21.53 1.90 7.33
C ASP A 54 21.36 1.03 8.58
N LEU A 55 20.28 0.25 8.63
CA LEU A 55 20.01 -0.64 9.75
C LEU A 55 21.11 -1.69 9.93
N THR A 56 21.50 -2.40 8.87
CA THR A 56 22.50 -3.47 8.98
C THR A 56 23.86 -2.97 9.45
N ASN A 57 24.23 -1.74 9.07
CA ASN A 57 25.48 -1.10 9.50
C ASN A 57 25.44 -0.58 10.95
N THR A 58 24.25 -0.24 11.47
CA THR A 58 24.11 0.48 12.74
C THR A 58 23.46 -0.34 13.85
N ILE A 59 22.79 -1.45 13.54
CA ILE A 59 21.93 -2.19 14.50
C ILE A 59 22.66 -2.63 15.78
N LEU A 60 23.95 -2.96 15.69
CA LEU A 60 24.79 -3.33 16.83
C LEU A 60 25.76 -2.23 17.29
N GLN A 61 25.67 -1.03 16.72
CA GLN A 61 26.55 0.08 17.08
C GLN A 61 26.35 0.45 18.55
N GLY A 62 27.45 0.56 19.30
CA GLY A 62 27.44 0.89 20.73
C GLY A 62 27.12 -0.27 21.67
N VAL A 63 26.98 -1.50 21.17
CA VAL A 63 26.82 -2.69 22.02
C VAL A 63 28.18 -3.07 22.63
N ASP A 64 28.22 -3.22 23.95
CA ASP A 64 29.38 -3.78 24.67
C ASP A 64 29.33 -5.32 24.63
N PHE A 65 30.15 -5.90 23.77
CA PHE A 65 30.17 -7.35 23.57
C PHE A 65 30.84 -8.13 24.71
N ASP A 66 31.63 -7.48 25.57
CA ASP A 66 32.24 -8.15 26.73
C ASP A 66 31.16 -8.47 27.77
N ASP A 67 30.23 -7.53 27.98
CA ASP A 67 29.08 -7.72 28.87
C ASP A 67 28.04 -8.69 28.28
N VAL A 68 27.74 -8.58 26.97
CA VAL A 68 26.75 -9.43 26.29
C VAL A 68 27.25 -10.87 26.11
N GLY A 69 28.53 -11.06 25.76
CA GLY A 69 29.08 -12.34 25.31
C GLY A 69 28.64 -12.72 23.89
N GLU A 70 29.29 -13.74 23.30
CA GLU A 70 29.00 -14.23 21.93
C GLU A 70 29.17 -13.16 20.83
N GLY A 71 29.99 -12.13 21.06
CA GLY A 71 30.10 -10.95 20.19
C GLY A 71 30.37 -11.27 18.72
N SER A 72 31.32 -12.17 18.43
CA SER A 72 31.65 -12.57 17.05
C SER A 72 30.47 -13.25 16.33
N LYS A 73 29.65 -14.03 17.04
CA LYS A 73 28.45 -14.65 16.48
C LYS A 73 27.36 -13.62 16.24
N LEU A 74 27.16 -12.68 17.16
CA LEU A 74 26.17 -11.60 17.02
C LEU A 74 26.52 -10.67 15.86
N GLN A 75 27.77 -10.22 15.78
CA GLN A 75 28.27 -9.34 14.72
C GLN A 75 28.08 -9.91 13.32
N LYS A 76 28.10 -11.25 13.20
CA LYS A 76 27.78 -11.93 11.94
C LYS A 76 26.27 -12.11 11.76
N ALA A 77 25.59 -12.71 12.74
CA ALA A 77 24.23 -13.19 12.57
C ALA A 77 23.19 -12.08 12.56
N VAL A 78 23.32 -11.06 13.42
CA VAL A 78 22.29 -10.02 13.60
C VAL A 78 22.11 -9.14 12.36
N PRO A 79 23.18 -8.60 11.73
CA PRO A 79 23.01 -7.86 10.48
C PRO A 79 22.39 -8.70 9.37
N ASP A 80 22.79 -9.97 9.22
CA ASP A 80 22.27 -10.87 8.19
C ASP A 80 20.76 -11.12 8.35
N VAL A 81 20.28 -11.43 9.56
CA VAL A 81 18.85 -11.65 9.80
C VAL A 81 18.04 -10.36 9.71
N ALA A 82 18.59 -9.23 10.13
CA ALA A 82 17.94 -7.92 10.01
C ALA A 82 17.76 -7.55 8.54
N LYS A 83 18.79 -7.79 7.71
CA LYS A 83 18.72 -7.63 6.26
C LYS A 83 17.58 -8.44 5.65
N SER A 84 17.54 -9.75 5.92
CA SER A 84 16.48 -10.63 5.42
C SER A 84 15.10 -10.23 5.92
N LYS A 85 15.01 -9.72 7.16
CA LYS A 85 13.74 -9.21 7.69
C LYS A 85 13.29 -7.96 6.94
N VAL A 86 14.17 -7.00 6.65
CA VAL A 86 13.82 -5.82 5.85
C VAL A 86 13.37 -6.21 4.44
N ASP A 87 14.03 -7.17 3.78
CA ASP A 87 13.61 -7.68 2.46
C ASP A 87 12.19 -8.29 2.51
N GLN A 88 11.86 -8.99 3.62
CA GLN A 88 10.52 -9.51 3.85
C GLN A 88 9.49 -8.38 4.04
N LEU A 89 9.80 -7.37 4.85
CA LEU A 89 8.91 -6.23 5.10
C LEU A 89 8.64 -5.43 3.81
N GLU A 90 9.67 -5.23 2.97
CA GLU A 90 9.54 -4.65 1.63
C GLU A 90 8.56 -5.46 0.78
N THR A 91 8.78 -6.78 0.68
CA THR A 91 7.95 -7.68 -0.13
C THR A 91 6.49 -7.66 0.33
N GLU A 92 6.24 -7.71 1.63
CA GLU A 92 4.90 -7.66 2.22
C GLU A 92 4.22 -6.33 1.93
N PHE A 93 4.92 -5.20 2.10
CA PHE A 93 4.36 -3.88 1.84
C PHE A 93 4.08 -3.65 0.37
N VAL A 94 5.04 -3.92 -0.51
CA VAL A 94 4.90 -3.79 -1.97
C VAL A 94 3.77 -4.69 -2.47
N GLY A 95 3.68 -5.93 -1.97
CA GLY A 95 2.58 -6.85 -2.28
C GLY A 95 1.19 -6.34 -1.87
N SER A 96 1.12 -5.44 -0.88
CA SER A 96 -0.13 -4.82 -0.42
C SER A 96 -0.58 -3.60 -1.22
N LEU A 97 0.32 -3.00 -2.04
CA LEU A 97 0.06 -1.73 -2.72
C LEU A 97 -1.12 -1.76 -3.68
N GLN A 98 -1.35 -2.88 -4.37
CA GLN A 98 -2.52 -3.05 -5.22
C GLN A 98 -3.82 -2.86 -4.41
N GLN A 99 -3.91 -3.47 -3.23
CA GLN A 99 -5.09 -3.38 -2.38
C GLN A 99 -5.25 -1.97 -1.79
N LEU A 100 -4.15 -1.28 -1.50
CA LEU A 100 -4.13 0.10 -1.04
C LEU A 100 -4.60 1.04 -2.15
N ALA A 101 -4.10 0.90 -3.38
CA ALA A 101 -4.54 1.66 -4.55
C ALA A 101 -6.03 1.45 -4.82
N PHE A 102 -6.50 0.19 -4.76
CA PHE A 102 -7.92 -0.14 -4.88
C PHE A 102 -8.77 0.61 -3.87
N LYS A 103 -8.39 0.57 -2.59
CA LYS A 103 -9.13 1.27 -1.52
C LYS A 103 -9.13 2.78 -1.76
N SER A 104 -8.00 3.33 -2.20
CA SER A 104 -7.83 4.75 -2.47
C SER A 104 -8.77 5.22 -3.58
N ILE A 105 -8.88 4.47 -4.68
CA ILE A 105 -9.69 4.87 -5.84
C ILE A 105 -11.17 4.56 -5.60
N PHE A 106 -11.48 3.32 -5.23
CA PHE A 106 -12.84 2.79 -5.30
C PHE A 106 -13.58 2.81 -3.96
N VAL A 107 -12.90 2.95 -2.82
CA VAL A 107 -13.52 2.85 -1.48
C VAL A 107 -13.52 4.19 -0.73
N GLN A 108 -12.44 4.94 -0.80
CA GLN A 108 -12.28 6.24 -0.15
C GLN A 108 -13.10 7.34 -0.86
N ASN A 109 -13.64 8.29 -0.09
CA ASN A 109 -14.44 9.39 -0.62
C ASN A 109 -13.57 10.54 -1.21
N PRO A 110 -14.02 11.21 -2.29
CA PRO A 110 -15.08 10.75 -3.19
C PRO A 110 -14.67 9.46 -3.92
N ARG A 111 -15.62 8.53 -4.01
CA ARG A 111 -15.43 7.18 -4.55
C ARG A 111 -15.62 7.19 -6.05
N TYR A 112 -14.65 6.69 -6.81
CA TYR A 112 -14.79 6.49 -8.26
C TYR A 112 -15.72 5.27 -8.50
N LYS A 113 -17.05 5.50 -8.41
CA LYS A 113 -18.12 4.52 -8.59
C LYS A 113 -19.22 5.06 -9.51
N GLY A 114 -20.07 4.19 -10.05
CA GLY A 114 -21.23 4.56 -10.87
C GLY A 114 -21.31 3.78 -12.18
N ASP A 115 -22.48 3.81 -12.83
CA ASP A 115 -22.76 3.10 -14.10
C ASP A 115 -21.79 3.55 -15.20
N CYS A 116 -20.79 2.69 -15.45
CA CYS A 116 -19.73 2.91 -16.44
C CYS A 116 -20.09 2.33 -17.81
N ASN A 117 -21.18 1.58 -17.92
CA ASN A 117 -21.58 0.93 -19.17
C ASN A 117 -22.13 1.95 -20.19
N HIS A 118 -22.49 3.15 -19.72
CA HIS A 118 -22.93 4.26 -20.55
C HIS A 118 -22.34 5.60 -20.07
N PRO A 119 -21.05 5.87 -20.33
CA PRO A 119 -20.49 7.19 -20.05
C PRO A 119 -21.30 8.26 -20.78
N LYS A 120 -21.68 9.34 -20.09
CA LYS A 120 -22.55 10.37 -20.69
C LYS A 120 -21.84 11.21 -21.74
N LEU A 121 -20.52 11.29 -21.66
CA LEU A 121 -19.69 12.23 -22.43
C LEU A 121 -18.81 11.54 -23.47
N VAL A 122 -18.66 10.21 -23.38
CA VAL A 122 -17.83 9.41 -24.29
C VAL A 122 -18.51 8.09 -24.63
N LYS A 123 -18.22 7.56 -25.81
CA LYS A 123 -18.74 6.27 -26.24
C LYS A 123 -17.78 5.17 -25.81
N GLN A 124 -18.25 4.19 -25.04
CA GLN A 124 -17.46 3.03 -24.68
C GLN A 124 -16.96 2.31 -25.95
N PRO A 125 -15.64 2.07 -26.08
CA PRO A 125 -15.11 1.31 -27.19
C PRO A 125 -15.55 -0.15 -27.12
N LYS A 126 -15.42 -0.88 -28.23
CA LYS A 126 -15.71 -2.32 -28.24
C LYS A 126 -14.72 -3.04 -27.32
N LYS A 127 -15.13 -4.18 -26.75
CA LYS A 127 -14.24 -5.05 -25.96
C LYS A 127 -12.94 -5.33 -26.73
N GLY A 128 -11.80 -5.17 -26.06
CA GLY A 128 -10.46 -5.33 -26.65
C GLY A 128 -9.93 -4.12 -27.41
N VAL A 129 -10.71 -3.04 -27.55
CA VAL A 129 -10.23 -1.77 -28.11
C VAL A 129 -9.99 -0.79 -26.96
N PRO A 130 -8.80 -0.19 -26.84
CA PRO A 130 -8.51 0.75 -25.78
C PRO A 130 -9.32 2.05 -25.93
N TRP A 131 -9.54 2.74 -24.82
CA TRP A 131 -10.01 4.12 -24.80
C TRP A 131 -9.00 5.05 -25.46
N ALA A 132 -9.47 6.13 -26.08
CA ALA A 132 -8.56 7.15 -26.59
C ALA A 132 -8.13 8.08 -25.46
N ARG A 133 -6.90 8.60 -25.51
CA ARG A 133 -6.41 9.58 -24.52
C ARG A 133 -7.30 10.83 -24.49
N SER A 134 -7.83 11.25 -25.63
CA SER A 134 -8.80 12.35 -25.75
C SER A 134 -10.12 12.10 -25.01
N ASP A 135 -10.43 10.86 -24.63
CA ASP A 135 -11.63 10.55 -23.86
C ASP A 135 -11.48 10.95 -22.38
N CYS A 136 -10.24 11.07 -21.89
CA CYS A 136 -9.96 11.63 -20.56
C CYS A 136 -10.35 13.11 -20.48
N ASP A 137 -9.99 13.89 -21.51
CA ASP A 137 -10.25 15.34 -21.55
C ASP A 137 -11.74 15.68 -21.59
N LYS A 138 -12.56 14.74 -22.07
CA LYS A 138 -14.02 14.90 -22.18
C LYS A 138 -14.75 14.62 -20.87
N GLN A 139 -14.08 14.08 -19.85
CA GLN A 139 -14.74 13.80 -18.57
C GLN A 139 -14.87 15.08 -17.75
N THR A 140 -16.02 15.22 -17.08
CA THR A 140 -16.29 16.35 -16.18
C THR A 140 -17.00 15.93 -14.90
N TYR A 141 -17.16 14.62 -14.67
CA TYR A 141 -17.85 14.07 -13.52
C TYR A 141 -17.11 12.86 -12.97
N LEU A 142 -17.27 12.63 -11.66
CA LEU A 142 -16.57 11.56 -10.97
C LEU A 142 -17.25 10.21 -11.25
N CYS A 143 -16.54 9.33 -11.94
CA CYS A 143 -17.02 8.01 -12.36
C CYS A 143 -15.91 6.96 -12.21
N GLY A 144 -16.29 5.69 -12.11
CA GLY A 144 -15.34 4.58 -11.99
C GLY A 144 -14.73 4.09 -13.30
N ASN A 145 -15.02 4.73 -14.45
CA ASN A 145 -14.49 4.30 -15.74
C ASN A 145 -13.04 4.80 -15.95
N PRO A 146 -12.24 4.16 -16.82
CA PRO A 146 -10.85 4.58 -17.01
C PRO A 146 -10.67 6.01 -17.51
N PRO A 147 -11.48 6.55 -18.43
CA PRO A 147 -11.37 7.96 -18.82
C PRO A 147 -11.53 8.92 -17.65
N ALA A 148 -12.45 8.68 -16.71
CA ALA A 148 -12.65 9.57 -15.56
C ALA A 148 -11.52 9.46 -14.54
N ILE A 149 -10.99 8.25 -14.35
CA ILE A 149 -9.79 8.01 -13.53
C ILE A 149 -8.57 8.70 -14.15
N CYS A 150 -8.43 8.62 -15.48
CA CYS A 150 -7.39 9.30 -16.25
C CYS A 150 -7.51 10.83 -16.16
N HIS A 151 -8.74 11.37 -16.28
CA HIS A 151 -9.00 12.79 -16.10
C HIS A 151 -8.55 13.30 -14.72
N ASP A 152 -8.87 12.55 -13.67
CA ASP A 152 -8.55 12.89 -12.29
C ASP A 152 -7.20 12.31 -11.81
N ILE A 153 -6.29 11.94 -12.71
CA ILE A 153 -5.09 11.16 -12.38
C ILE A 153 -4.29 11.79 -11.23
N GLN A 154 -4.02 13.10 -11.27
CA GLN A 154 -3.25 13.79 -10.23
C GLN A 154 -3.90 13.70 -8.85
N LYS A 155 -5.24 13.81 -8.79
CA LYS A 155 -6.00 13.69 -7.53
C LYS A 155 -5.94 12.26 -6.98
N ILE A 156 -6.04 11.27 -7.86
CA ILE A 156 -5.92 9.85 -7.48
C ILE A 156 -4.52 9.54 -6.98
N LYS A 157 -3.48 10.02 -7.68
CA LYS A 157 -2.08 9.83 -7.30
C LYS A 157 -1.80 10.40 -5.91
N ASN A 158 -2.14 11.66 -5.68
CA ASN A 158 -1.95 12.31 -4.38
C ASN A 158 -2.62 11.52 -3.26
N ARG A 159 -3.85 11.03 -3.49
CA ARG A 159 -4.53 10.19 -2.51
C ARG A 159 -3.79 8.88 -2.23
N ILE A 160 -3.30 8.21 -3.27
CA ILE A 160 -2.54 6.96 -3.09
C ILE A 160 -1.23 7.25 -2.35
N PHE A 161 -0.51 8.32 -2.68
CA PHE A 161 0.72 8.72 -1.98
C PHE A 161 0.48 8.99 -0.51
N THR A 162 -0.54 9.79 -0.18
CA THR A 162 -0.92 10.05 1.21
C THR A 162 -1.22 8.76 1.97
N ASN A 163 -1.91 7.81 1.33
CA ASN A 163 -2.23 6.53 1.97
C ASN A 163 -1.01 5.61 2.11
N ILE A 164 -0.08 5.61 1.15
CA ILE A 164 1.20 4.91 1.26
C ILE A 164 2.00 5.46 2.44
N GLN A 165 2.17 6.79 2.50
CA GLN A 165 2.87 7.46 3.58
C GLN A 165 2.22 7.15 4.93
N ALA A 166 0.89 7.27 5.04
CA ALA A 166 0.18 6.98 6.28
C ALA A 166 0.34 5.51 6.74
N GLU A 167 0.30 4.54 5.83
CA GLU A 167 0.48 3.13 6.19
C GLU A 167 1.94 2.84 6.58
N LEU A 168 2.93 3.41 5.87
CA LEU A 168 4.34 3.29 6.26
C LEU A 168 4.59 3.93 7.63
N THR A 169 4.10 5.14 7.89
CA THR A 169 4.23 5.80 9.20
C THR A 169 3.65 4.94 10.32
N LYS A 170 2.50 4.32 10.09
CA LYS A 170 1.89 3.39 11.05
C LYS A 170 2.77 2.16 11.28
N LEU A 171 3.22 1.50 10.21
CA LEU A 171 4.00 0.26 10.27
C LEU A 171 5.41 0.47 10.85
N ALA A 172 6.06 1.56 10.49
CA ALA A 172 7.42 1.92 10.88
C ALA A 172 7.50 2.81 12.13
N SER A 173 6.39 3.10 12.79
CA SER A 173 6.41 3.80 14.08
C SER A 173 7.18 3.00 15.15
N ASN A 174 7.58 3.68 16.24
CA ASN A 174 8.34 3.08 17.34
C ASN A 174 7.62 1.91 18.05
N THR A 175 6.32 1.74 17.81
CA THR A 175 5.51 0.61 18.31
C THR A 175 4.79 -0.10 17.16
N GLY A 176 5.23 0.15 15.93
CA GLY A 176 4.66 -0.39 14.71
C GLY A 176 5.13 -1.81 14.44
N ALA A 177 4.47 -2.47 13.48
CA ALA A 177 4.78 -3.84 13.12
C ALA A 177 6.24 -4.06 12.67
N TYR A 178 6.88 -3.05 12.06
CA TYR A 178 8.27 -3.16 11.62
C TYR A 178 9.23 -3.15 12.81
N PHE A 179 9.03 -2.26 13.78
CA PHE A 179 9.82 -2.24 15.00
C PHE A 179 9.72 -3.59 15.72
N THR A 180 8.50 -4.06 15.98
CA THR A 180 8.26 -5.34 16.67
C THR A 180 8.90 -6.51 15.93
N ALA A 181 8.73 -6.59 14.60
CA ALA A 181 9.29 -7.69 13.81
C ALA A 181 10.83 -7.70 13.83
N LEU A 182 11.47 -6.53 13.80
CA LEU A 182 12.92 -6.42 13.87
C LEU A 182 13.45 -6.73 15.28
N ASP A 183 12.83 -6.16 16.33
CA ASP A 183 13.16 -6.41 17.73
C ASP A 183 13.10 -7.91 18.06
N GLU A 184 11.99 -8.56 17.73
CA GLU A 184 11.79 -10.00 17.93
C GLU A 184 12.85 -10.82 17.18
N THR A 185 13.14 -10.44 15.92
CA THR A 185 14.16 -11.12 15.10
C THR A 185 15.55 -11.06 15.73
N VAL A 186 15.96 -9.91 16.26
CA VAL A 186 17.26 -9.77 16.92
C VAL A 186 17.28 -10.54 18.24
N SER A 187 16.22 -10.43 19.05
CA SER A 187 16.11 -11.13 20.33
C SER A 187 16.17 -12.66 20.15
N ASP A 188 15.47 -13.19 19.15
CA ASP A 188 15.48 -14.61 18.81
C ASP A 188 16.82 -15.08 18.27
N THR A 189 17.48 -14.26 17.45
CA THR A 189 18.82 -14.57 16.93
C THR A 189 19.85 -14.57 18.06
N ALA A 190 19.80 -13.59 18.95
CA ALA A 190 20.65 -13.55 20.14
C ALA A 190 20.42 -14.76 21.05
N ARG A 191 19.16 -15.22 21.18
CA ARG A 191 18.84 -16.48 21.87
C ARG A 191 19.50 -17.68 21.18
N ALA A 192 19.36 -17.78 19.86
CA ALA A 192 19.87 -18.90 19.07
C ALA A 192 21.40 -19.02 19.14
N VAL A 193 22.13 -17.90 19.23
CA VAL A 193 23.60 -17.91 19.36
C VAL A 193 24.10 -18.13 20.80
N GLY A 194 23.20 -18.19 21.78
CA GLY A 194 23.54 -18.55 23.17
C GLY A 194 23.52 -17.40 24.19
N VAL A 195 23.12 -16.19 23.82
CA VAL A 195 23.07 -15.06 24.77
C VAL A 195 21.93 -15.29 25.77
N SER A 196 22.25 -15.31 27.07
CA SER A 196 21.24 -15.50 28.13
C SER A 196 20.19 -14.38 28.16
N LEU A 197 18.96 -14.69 28.60
CA LEU A 197 17.87 -13.72 28.70
C LEU A 197 18.25 -12.47 29.51
N LYS A 198 18.96 -12.66 30.64
CA LYS A 198 19.41 -11.56 31.51
C LYS A 198 20.35 -10.60 30.77
N LYS A 199 21.29 -11.16 30.01
CA LYS A 199 22.26 -10.36 29.23
C LYS A 199 21.59 -9.67 28.06
N ARG A 200 20.70 -10.37 27.32
CA ARG A 200 19.93 -9.76 26.21
C ARG A 200 19.16 -8.53 26.69
N LYS A 201 18.35 -8.67 27.73
CA LYS A 201 17.50 -7.58 28.26
C LYS A 201 18.29 -6.41 28.84
N LYS A 202 19.45 -6.67 29.45
CA LYS A 202 20.21 -5.62 30.14
C LYS A 202 21.21 -4.89 29.24
N PHE A 203 21.86 -5.60 28.32
CA PHE A 203 23.04 -5.08 27.62
C PHE A 203 22.90 -5.03 26.09
N LEU A 204 22.03 -5.85 25.49
CA LEU A 204 21.87 -5.90 24.04
C LEU A 204 20.67 -5.09 23.56
N MET A 205 19.47 -5.48 24.01
CA MET A 205 18.21 -4.97 23.46
C MET A 205 18.04 -3.46 23.64
N PRO A 206 18.36 -2.83 24.78
CA PRO A 206 18.20 -1.37 24.90
C PRO A 206 18.93 -0.56 23.82
N THR A 207 20.13 -1.00 23.44
CA THR A 207 20.91 -0.37 22.37
C THR A 207 20.35 -0.70 20.99
N VAL A 208 20.02 -1.98 20.75
CA VAL A 208 19.40 -2.44 19.50
C VAL A 208 18.08 -1.73 19.22
N ASP A 209 17.20 -1.62 20.22
CA ASP A 209 15.89 -0.96 20.11
C ASP A 209 16.06 0.50 19.69
N SER A 210 17.00 1.21 20.31
CA SER A 210 17.32 2.59 19.95
C SER A 210 17.83 2.68 18.51
N ASN A 211 18.71 1.76 18.08
CA ASN A 211 19.23 1.74 16.72
C ASN A 211 18.12 1.43 15.68
N ILE A 212 17.22 0.50 15.98
CA ILE A 212 16.06 0.19 15.12
C ILE A 212 15.15 1.42 15.00
N GLN A 213 14.82 2.09 16.12
CA GLN A 213 14.00 3.30 16.12
C GLN A 213 14.63 4.42 15.30
N ASN A 214 15.94 4.64 15.45
CA ASN A 214 16.67 5.65 14.69
C ASN A 214 16.65 5.36 13.18
N ALA A 215 16.88 4.10 12.79
CA ALA A 215 16.84 3.70 11.38
C ALA A 215 15.43 3.82 10.79
N LEU A 216 14.39 3.44 11.54
CA LEU A 216 12.99 3.61 11.11
C LEU A 216 12.59 5.08 11.00
N SER A 217 13.03 5.94 11.94
CA SER A 217 12.79 7.38 11.86
C SER A 217 13.41 7.97 10.59
N ARG A 218 14.68 7.65 10.29
CA ARG A 218 15.34 8.10 9.06
C ARG A 218 14.66 7.58 7.79
N PHE A 219 14.20 6.32 7.82
CA PHE A 219 13.44 5.75 6.72
C PHE A 219 12.14 6.54 6.47
N LEU A 220 11.41 6.91 7.53
CA LEU A 220 10.21 7.73 7.42
C LEU A 220 10.52 9.15 6.93
N ASP A 221 11.58 9.78 7.43
CA ASP A 221 12.03 11.11 6.97
C ASP A 221 12.39 11.09 5.48
N ASP A 222 13.05 10.02 5.02
CA ASP A 222 13.38 9.81 3.62
C ASP A 222 12.11 9.67 2.76
N ILE A 223 11.15 8.87 3.21
CA ILE A 223 9.86 8.70 2.53
C ILE A 223 9.10 10.03 2.46
N GLU A 224 8.97 10.75 3.56
CA GLU A 224 8.24 12.03 3.59
C GLU A 224 8.87 13.07 2.66
N SER A 225 10.21 13.15 2.65
CA SER A 225 10.92 14.20 1.90
C SER A 225 11.15 13.89 0.43
N LYS A 226 11.26 12.61 0.04
CA LYS A 226 11.73 12.23 -1.32
C LYS A 226 10.76 11.36 -2.11
N PHE A 227 9.92 10.55 -1.46
CA PHE A 227 9.01 9.65 -2.17
C PHE A 227 7.98 10.46 -2.97
N CYS A 228 8.05 10.36 -4.29
CA CYS A 228 7.19 11.12 -5.20
C CYS A 228 7.13 12.63 -4.91
N HIS A 229 8.25 13.25 -4.51
CA HIS A 229 8.30 14.70 -4.21
C HIS A 229 7.84 15.57 -5.39
N ASP A 230 8.16 15.19 -6.63
CA ASP A 230 7.69 15.82 -7.87
C ASP A 230 6.41 15.16 -8.42
N THR A 231 5.53 14.73 -7.51
CA THR A 231 4.29 13.99 -7.77
C THR A 231 4.44 12.71 -8.58
N CYS A 232 5.66 12.21 -8.80
CA CYS A 232 5.95 11.03 -9.62
C CYS A 232 5.37 11.13 -11.05
N SER A 233 5.50 12.30 -11.69
CA SER A 233 4.95 12.56 -13.03
C SER A 233 5.47 11.61 -14.12
N GLN A 234 6.67 11.03 -13.94
CA GLN A 234 7.24 10.04 -14.85
C GLN A 234 6.39 8.75 -14.99
N TYR A 235 5.48 8.50 -14.06
CA TYR A 235 4.57 7.35 -14.11
C TYR A 235 3.19 7.68 -14.68
N ASP A 236 2.89 8.95 -14.98
CA ASP A 236 1.56 9.36 -15.47
C ASP A 236 1.18 8.67 -16.79
N ASP A 237 1.99 8.85 -17.83
CA ASP A 237 1.70 8.27 -19.14
C ASP A 237 1.67 6.73 -19.11
N PRO A 238 2.65 6.02 -18.50
CA PRO A 238 2.57 4.57 -18.38
C PRO A 238 1.34 4.07 -17.62
N ILE A 239 0.92 4.77 -16.56
CA ILE A 239 -0.29 4.42 -15.83
C ILE A 239 -1.50 4.67 -16.73
N ILE A 240 -1.63 5.85 -17.34
CA ILE A 240 -2.73 6.19 -18.25
C ILE A 240 -2.87 5.17 -19.38
N ASP A 241 -1.77 4.80 -20.03
CA ASP A 241 -1.77 3.83 -21.12
C ASP A 241 -2.28 2.45 -20.67
N LEU A 242 -1.97 2.03 -19.44
CA LEU A 242 -2.50 0.81 -18.85
C LEU A 242 -3.99 0.96 -18.47
N LEU A 243 -4.39 2.09 -17.87
CA LEU A 243 -5.78 2.37 -17.50
C LEU A 243 -6.69 2.29 -18.74
N LEU A 244 -6.27 2.91 -19.85
CA LEU A 244 -7.09 3.02 -21.05
C LEU A 244 -7.21 1.69 -21.82
N GLN A 245 -6.47 0.64 -21.46
CA GLN A 245 -6.63 -0.70 -22.03
C GLN A 245 -7.89 -1.44 -21.55
N PHE A 246 -8.63 -0.89 -20.59
CA PHE A 246 -9.81 -1.53 -20.00
C PHE A 246 -11.14 -0.90 -20.50
N PRO A 247 -11.66 -1.29 -21.69
CA PRO A 247 -12.92 -0.79 -22.23
C PRO A 247 -14.11 -1.00 -21.29
#